data_AF-A0A7W5FJA1-F1
#
_entry.id   AF-A0A7W5FJA1-F1
#
_cell.length_a   1.000
_cell.length_b   1.000
_cell.length_c   1.000
_cell.angle_alpha   90.00
_cell.angle_beta   90.00
_cell.angle_gamma   90.00
#
_symmetry.space_group_name_H-M   'P 1'
#
loop_
_entity.id
_entity.type
_entity.pdbx_description
1 polymer ?
#
loop_
_entity_poly.entity_id
_entity_poly.type
_entity_poly.pdbx_seq_one_letter_code
_entity_poly.pdbx_strand_id
1 'polypeptide(L)'
;MTSEPHLLLVEAVLRTSREHADWWAEGGPRPQLPRAWQQLWRDAVVRQMDFTGEPEVPSRRAVQDMLDQLTRLDREAEWFRADPALRRRAISETLLFGTGLGPDVPSRPAQVAWLRRRGLRPVDYARVSAIAAAQDDWLAAWNTWAKSLG
;
A
#
# COMPACT_ATOMS: atom_id res chain seq x y z
N MET A 1 -14.00 16.08 13.17
CA MET A 1 -12.99 16.04 12.10
C MET A 1 -13.17 14.74 11.34
N THR A 2 -13.55 14.82 10.07
CA THR A 2 -13.67 13.65 9.20
C THR A 2 -12.27 13.11 8.91
N SER A 3 -12.03 11.84 9.21
CA SER A 3 -10.75 11.18 8.89
C SER A 3 -10.50 11.17 7.38
N GLU A 4 -9.24 11.29 6.97
CA GLU A 4 -8.81 11.31 5.56
C GLU A 4 -9.31 10.03 4.83
N PRO A 5 -10.03 10.14 3.69
CA PRO A 5 -10.65 9.00 3.00
C PRO A 5 -9.68 7.86 2.66
N HIS A 6 -8.46 8.21 2.27
CA HIS A 6 -7.43 7.22 1.98
C HIS A 6 -7.07 6.36 3.20
N LEU A 7 -6.95 6.97 4.39
CA LEU A 7 -6.64 6.24 5.62
C LEU A 7 -7.75 5.27 5.97
N LEU A 8 -9.00 5.69 5.86
CA LEU A 8 -10.17 4.84 6.12
C LEU A 8 -10.19 3.62 5.19
N LEU A 9 -9.89 3.83 3.90
CA LEU A 9 -9.80 2.75 2.93
C LEU A 9 -8.63 1.80 3.25
N VAL A 10 -7.44 2.33 3.53
CA VAL A 10 -6.26 1.53 3.90
C VAL A 10 -6.52 0.67 5.12
N GLU A 11 -7.07 1.24 6.19
CA GLU A 11 -7.38 0.49 7.41
C GLU A 11 -8.39 -0.63 7.17
N ALA A 12 -9.44 -0.34 6.39
CA ALA A 12 -10.43 -1.35 6.01
C ALA A 12 -9.80 -2.49 5.18
N VAL A 13 -8.91 -2.17 4.25
CA VAL A 13 -8.18 -3.13 3.42
C VAL A 13 -7.26 -4.01 4.26
N LEU A 14 -6.43 -3.41 5.12
CA LEU A 14 -5.48 -4.14 5.95
C LEU A 14 -6.20 -5.09 6.91
N ARG A 15 -7.28 -4.62 7.56
CA ARG A 15 -8.12 -5.48 8.41
C ARG A 15 -8.68 -6.66 7.62
N THR A 16 -9.32 -6.39 6.48
CA THR A 16 -9.94 -7.44 5.65
C THR A 16 -8.92 -8.43 5.12
N SER A 17 -7.71 -7.98 4.78
CA SER A 17 -6.61 -8.83 4.31
C SER A 17 -6.14 -9.80 5.40
N ARG A 18 -6.09 -9.35 6.66
CA ARG A 18 -5.72 -10.20 7.80
C ARG A 18 -6.82 -11.22 8.12
N GLU A 19 -8.08 -10.78 8.16
CA GLU A 19 -9.23 -11.69 8.33
C GLU A 19 -9.25 -12.79 7.25
N HIS A 20 -8.89 -12.45 6.01
CA HIS A 20 -8.73 -13.45 4.94
C HIS A 20 -7.56 -14.39 5.19
N ALA A 21 -6.41 -13.88 5.66
CA ALA A 21 -5.25 -14.73 5.97
C ALA A 21 -5.58 -15.72 7.11
N ASP A 22 -6.25 -15.25 8.16
CA ASP A 22 -6.71 -16.06 9.29
C ASP A 22 -7.70 -17.13 8.82
N TRP A 23 -8.68 -16.75 7.99
CA TRP A 23 -9.63 -17.69 7.39
C TRP A 23 -8.94 -18.75 6.50
N TRP A 24 -7.94 -18.37 5.71
CA TRP A 24 -7.17 -19.31 4.89
C TRP A 24 -6.36 -20.29 5.74
N ALA A 25 -5.88 -19.88 6.92
CA ALA A 25 -5.08 -20.70 7.81
C ALA A 25 -5.91 -21.61 8.72
N GLU A 26 -7.01 -21.09 9.26
CA GLU A 26 -7.79 -21.73 10.34
C GLU A 26 -9.17 -22.24 9.87
N GLY A 27 -9.63 -21.84 8.69
CA GLY A 27 -10.96 -22.14 8.17
C GLY A 27 -12.06 -21.25 8.78
N GLY A 28 -13.32 -21.67 8.67
CA GLY A 28 -14.47 -20.93 9.22
C GLY A 28 -15.25 -20.10 8.18
N PRO A 29 -16.12 -19.17 8.63
CA PRO A 29 -16.94 -18.37 7.73
C PRO A 29 -16.08 -17.39 6.95
N ARG A 30 -16.29 -17.37 5.63
CA ARG A 30 -15.55 -16.48 4.73
C ARG A 30 -15.75 -15.02 5.14
N PRO A 31 -14.66 -14.23 5.29
CA PRO A 31 -14.77 -12.81 5.61
C PRO A 31 -15.55 -12.09 4.51
N GLN A 32 -16.42 -11.17 4.93
CA GLN A 32 -17.19 -10.34 4.01
C GLN A 32 -16.50 -8.99 3.85
N LEU A 33 -16.56 -8.43 2.63
CA LEU A 33 -16.17 -7.05 2.44
C LEU A 33 -17.04 -6.13 3.33
N PRO A 34 -16.46 -5.06 3.91
CA PRO A 34 -17.25 -4.09 4.65
C PRO A 34 -18.40 -3.56 3.80
N ARG A 35 -19.60 -3.39 4.39
CA ARG A 35 -20.77 -2.85 3.66
C ARG A 35 -20.49 -1.51 2.98
N ALA A 36 -19.63 -0.70 3.58
CA ALA A 36 -19.20 0.60 3.06
C ALA A 36 -18.06 0.53 2.03
N TRP A 37 -17.62 -0.65 1.59
CA TRP A 37 -16.45 -0.82 0.71
C TRP A 37 -16.50 0.05 -0.55
N GLN A 38 -17.62 0.02 -1.27
CA GLN A 38 -17.77 0.82 -2.50
C GLN A 38 -17.68 2.33 -2.21
N GLN A 39 -18.19 2.77 -1.06
CA GLN A 39 -18.17 4.17 -0.65
C GLN A 39 -16.74 4.59 -0.28
N LEU A 40 -16.04 3.79 0.54
CA LEU A 40 -14.64 4.03 0.90
C LEU A 40 -13.73 4.11 -0.33
N TRP A 41 -13.92 3.20 -1.29
CA TRP A 41 -13.20 3.22 -2.56
C TRP A 41 -13.47 4.50 -3.34
N ARG A 42 -14.76 4.86 -3.51
CA ARG A 42 -15.15 6.06 -4.25
C ARG A 42 -14.58 7.33 -3.62
N ASP A 43 -14.68 7.45 -2.30
CA ASP A 43 -14.22 8.64 -1.57
C ASP A 43 -12.71 8.80 -1.66
N ALA A 44 -11.94 7.72 -1.57
CA ALA A 44 -10.49 7.79 -1.78
C ALA A 44 -10.14 8.17 -3.23
N VAL A 45 -10.84 7.65 -4.23
CA VAL A 45 -10.59 7.99 -5.64
C VAL A 45 -10.91 9.46 -5.92
N VAL A 46 -12.06 9.95 -5.45
CA VAL A 46 -12.43 11.37 -5.59
C VAL A 46 -11.38 12.24 -4.89
N ARG A 47 -10.98 11.86 -3.67
CA ARG A 47 -9.96 12.60 -2.93
C ARG A 47 -8.60 12.60 -3.62
N GLN A 48 -8.23 11.50 -4.28
CA GLN A 48 -7.01 11.43 -5.10
C GLN A 48 -7.10 12.38 -6.29
N MET A 49 -8.24 12.41 -7.00
CA MET A 49 -8.48 13.36 -8.10
C MET A 49 -8.36 14.81 -7.62
N ASP A 50 -8.92 15.13 -6.44
CA ASP A 50 -8.82 16.47 -5.86
C ASP A 50 -7.37 16.88 -5.56
N PHE A 51 -6.51 15.92 -5.18
CA PHE A 51 -5.11 16.20 -4.88
C PHE A 51 -4.23 16.32 -6.12
N THR A 52 -4.45 15.50 -7.14
CA THR A 52 -3.55 15.41 -8.30
C THR A 52 -4.05 16.16 -9.52
N GLY A 53 -5.35 16.49 -9.57
CA GLY A 53 -6.02 16.99 -10.78
C GLY A 53 -6.12 15.95 -11.89
N GLU A 54 -5.74 14.69 -11.64
CA GLU A 54 -5.81 13.63 -12.64
C GLU A 54 -7.25 13.14 -12.85
N PRO A 55 -7.59 12.65 -14.05
CA PRO A 55 -8.86 11.99 -14.29
C PRO A 55 -9.08 10.74 -13.42
N GLU A 56 -10.33 10.25 -13.39
CA GLU A 56 -10.71 9.11 -12.55
C GLU A 56 -9.86 7.86 -12.82
N VAL A 57 -9.59 7.52 -14.09
CA VAL A 57 -8.88 6.28 -14.43
C VAL A 57 -7.45 6.25 -13.88
N PRO A 58 -6.59 7.27 -14.10
CA PRO A 58 -5.31 7.38 -13.41
C PRO A 58 -5.42 7.39 -11.88
N SER A 59 -6.36 8.14 -11.32
CA SER A 59 -6.56 8.23 -9.86
C SER A 59 -6.93 6.89 -9.24
N ARG A 60 -7.79 6.10 -9.88
CA ARG A 60 -8.11 4.72 -9.48
C ARG A 60 -6.88 3.83 -9.46
N ARG A 61 -6.02 3.94 -10.48
CA ARG A 61 -4.78 3.17 -10.55
C ARG A 61 -3.83 3.58 -9.42
N ALA A 62 -3.67 4.87 -9.14
CA ALA A 62 -2.84 5.35 -8.05
C ALA A 62 -3.32 4.83 -6.68
N VAL A 63 -4.64 4.89 -6.42
CA VAL A 63 -5.24 4.33 -5.19
C VAL A 63 -5.01 2.82 -5.11
N GLN A 64 -5.22 2.09 -6.21
CA GLN A 64 -4.95 0.65 -6.25
C GLN A 64 -3.49 0.33 -5.95
N ASP A 65 -2.56 1.06 -6.57
CA ASP A 65 -1.12 0.85 -6.41
C ASP A 65 -0.65 1.06 -4.98
N MET A 66 -1.22 2.06 -4.30
CA MET A 66 -0.98 2.31 -2.89
C MET A 66 -1.47 1.14 -2.04
N LEU A 67 -2.69 0.65 -2.27
CA LEU A 67 -3.25 -0.46 -1.49
C LEU A 67 -2.46 -1.76 -1.72
N ASP A 68 -2.05 -2.03 -2.96
CA ASP A 68 -1.20 -3.18 -3.29
C ASP A 68 0.15 -3.10 -2.56
N GLN A 69 0.74 -1.91 -2.45
CA GLN A 69 1.99 -1.72 -1.70
C GLN A 69 1.79 -1.99 -0.20
N LEU A 70 0.76 -1.39 0.40
CA LEU A 70 0.54 -1.44 1.86
C LEU A 70 0.10 -2.83 2.31
N THR A 71 -0.75 -3.52 1.55
CA THR A 71 -1.09 -4.93 1.81
C THR A 71 0.10 -5.85 1.64
N ARG A 72 1.07 -5.49 0.77
CA ARG A 72 2.31 -6.25 0.66
C ARG A 72 3.24 -6.00 1.84
N LEU A 73 3.35 -4.77 2.32
CA LEU A 73 4.09 -4.47 3.56
C LEU A 73 3.51 -5.23 4.73
N ASP A 74 2.18 -5.27 4.86
CA ASP A 74 1.51 -6.00 5.93
C ASP A 74 1.82 -7.50 5.93
N ARG A 75 2.07 -8.09 4.76
CA ARG A 75 2.43 -9.51 4.62
C ARG A 75 3.91 -9.78 4.87
N GLU A 76 4.79 -8.86 4.50
CA GLU A 76 6.23 -9.16 4.42
C GLU A 76 7.07 -8.46 5.50
N ALA A 77 6.58 -7.38 6.10
CA ALA A 77 7.30 -6.61 7.12
C ALA A 77 6.68 -6.79 8.50
N GLU A 78 7.38 -7.50 9.40
CA GLU A 78 6.92 -7.72 10.78
C GLU A 78 6.69 -6.40 11.53
N TRP A 79 7.59 -5.43 11.40
CA TRP A 79 7.47 -4.12 12.04
C TRP A 79 6.18 -3.39 11.62
N PHE A 80 5.72 -3.57 10.37
CA PHE A 80 4.49 -2.93 9.89
C PHE A 80 3.25 -3.53 10.56
N ARG A 81 3.28 -4.83 10.87
CA ARG A 81 2.22 -5.50 11.64
C ARG A 81 2.28 -5.13 13.12
N ALA A 82 3.46 -5.26 13.72
CA ALA A 82 3.64 -5.22 15.17
C ALA A 82 3.67 -3.80 15.75
N ASP A 83 4.17 -2.80 15.01
CA ASP A 83 4.31 -1.42 15.51
C ASP A 83 3.27 -0.48 14.86
N PRO A 84 2.24 -0.04 15.61
CA PRO A 84 1.22 0.89 15.10
C PRO A 84 1.75 2.28 14.77
N ALA A 85 2.84 2.74 15.40
CA ALA A 85 3.44 4.05 15.12
C ALA A 85 4.19 4.01 13.80
N LEU A 86 5.05 3.00 13.59
CA LEU A 86 5.73 2.82 12.31
C LEU A 86 4.75 2.57 11.17
N ARG A 87 3.71 1.74 11.39
CA ARG A 87 2.66 1.53 10.39
C ARG A 87 1.98 2.83 9.97
N ARG A 88 1.52 3.65 10.92
CA ARG A 88 0.86 4.93 10.62
C ARG A 88 1.76 5.88 9.84
N ARG A 89 3.05 5.90 10.18
CA ARG A 89 4.03 6.74 9.47
C ARG A 89 4.28 6.24 8.05
N ALA A 90 4.44 4.94 7.85
CA ALA A 90 4.61 4.34 6.52
C ALA A 90 3.39 4.60 5.61
N ILE A 91 2.17 4.49 6.15
CA ILE A 91 0.93 4.84 5.42
C ILE A 91 0.94 6.32 5.04
N SER A 92 1.27 7.21 5.99
CA SER A 92 1.30 8.66 5.75
C SER A 92 2.33 9.04 4.68
N GLU A 93 3.54 8.50 4.75
CA GLU A 93 4.57 8.79 3.75
C GLU A 93 4.24 8.21 2.37
N THR A 94 3.55 7.06 2.32
CA THR A 94 3.03 6.49 1.06
C THR A 94 1.97 7.40 0.44
N LEU A 95 1.08 7.97 1.26
CA LEU A 95 0.08 8.93 0.80
C LEU A 95 0.71 10.21 0.27
N LEU A 96 1.64 10.80 1.03
CA LEU A 96 2.36 12.01 0.63
C LEU A 96 3.10 11.82 -0.71
N PHE A 97 3.76 10.68 -0.88
CA PHE A 97 4.44 10.34 -2.12
C PHE A 97 3.44 10.13 -3.27
N GLY A 98 2.41 9.30 -3.08
CA GLY A 98 1.45 8.92 -4.11
C GLY A 98 0.50 10.05 -4.55
N THR A 99 0.31 11.06 -3.72
CA THR A 99 -0.46 12.28 -4.07
C THR A 99 0.42 13.40 -4.62
N GLY A 100 1.76 13.24 -4.61
CA GLY A 100 2.70 14.30 -5.00
C GLY A 100 2.81 15.45 -4.00
N LEU A 101 2.11 15.40 -2.86
CA LEU A 101 2.16 16.42 -1.81
C LEU A 101 3.49 16.42 -1.04
N GLY A 102 4.21 15.29 -1.05
CA GLY A 102 5.52 15.14 -0.44
C GLY A 102 6.37 14.12 -1.20
N PRO A 103 6.93 14.49 -2.36
CA PRO A 103 7.76 13.58 -3.16
C PRO A 103 9.10 13.22 -2.47
N ASP A 104 9.55 14.03 -1.51
CA ASP A 104 10.82 13.89 -0.80
C ASP A 104 10.67 13.28 0.61
N VAL A 105 9.66 12.42 0.80
CA VAL A 105 9.51 11.68 2.06
C VAL A 105 10.74 10.80 2.35
N PRO A 106 11.07 10.56 3.63
CA PRO A 106 12.15 9.65 4.01
C PRO A 106 12.05 8.25 3.38
N SER A 107 10.83 7.73 3.18
CA SER A 107 10.59 6.44 2.52
C SER A 107 10.73 6.46 0.99
N ARG A 108 11.11 7.60 0.38
CA ARG A 108 11.23 7.75 -1.09
C ARG A 108 12.02 6.63 -1.77
N PRO A 109 13.16 6.13 -1.24
CA PRO A 109 13.85 4.99 -1.85
C PRO A 109 12.95 3.76 -2.02
N ALA A 110 12.12 3.46 -1.01
CA ALA A 110 11.17 2.37 -1.06
C ALA A 110 10.04 2.62 -2.05
N GLN A 111 9.51 3.85 -2.10
CA GLN A 111 8.48 4.23 -3.07
C GLN A 111 8.97 4.09 -4.52
N VAL A 112 10.21 4.52 -4.79
CA VAL A 112 10.82 4.38 -6.12
C VAL A 112 11.05 2.90 -6.47
N ALA A 113 11.50 2.07 -5.52
CA ALA A 113 11.64 0.64 -5.73
C ALA A 113 10.28 -0.02 -6.06
N TRP A 114 9.20 0.41 -5.41
CA TRP A 114 7.84 -0.05 -5.73
C TRP A 114 7.43 0.29 -7.18
N LEU A 115 7.66 1.53 -7.61
CA LEU A 115 7.35 1.95 -8.99
C LEU A 115 8.18 1.18 -10.03
N ARG A 116 9.46 0.88 -9.74
CA ARG A 116 10.30 0.05 -10.62
C ARG A 116 9.74 -1.35 -10.75
N ARG A 117 9.38 -1.98 -9.63
CA ARG A 117 8.76 -3.32 -9.61
C ARG A 117 7.49 -3.37 -10.46
N ARG A 118 6.63 -2.35 -10.35
CA ARG A 118 5.40 -2.19 -11.14
C ARG A 118 5.63 -2.14 -12.65
N GLY A 119 6.74 -1.54 -13.08
CA GLY A 119 7.12 -1.46 -14.50
C GLY A 119 7.48 -2.81 -15.13
N LEU A 120 7.72 -3.84 -14.33
CA LEU A 120 8.10 -5.18 -14.80
C LEU A 120 6.84 -5.99 -15.14
N ARG A 121 6.60 -6.26 -16.43
CA ARG A 121 5.60 -7.25 -16.86
C ARG A 121 6.24 -8.64 -16.99
N PRO A 122 5.61 -9.69 -16.45
CA PRO A 122 6.07 -11.06 -16.63
C PRO A 122 5.74 -11.52 -18.05
N VAL A 123 6.70 -11.40 -18.95
CA VAL A 123 6.63 -11.98 -20.31
C VAL A 123 7.62 -13.12 -20.51
N ASP A 124 8.64 -13.27 -19.65
CA ASP A 124 9.67 -14.32 -19.73
C ASP A 124 10.26 -14.72 -18.37
N TYR A 125 10.83 -15.93 -18.28
CA TYR A 125 11.52 -16.45 -17.08
C TYR A 125 12.66 -15.55 -16.56
N ALA A 126 13.43 -14.90 -17.46
CA ALA A 126 14.49 -13.96 -17.07
C ALA A 126 13.94 -12.76 -16.28
N ARG A 127 12.67 -12.40 -16.47
CA ARG A 127 12.01 -11.33 -15.70
C ARG A 127 11.47 -11.80 -14.35
N VAL A 128 11.35 -13.10 -14.10
CA VAL A 128 10.94 -13.63 -12.78
C VAL A 128 12.02 -13.29 -11.74
N SER A 129 13.30 -13.53 -12.06
CA SER A 129 14.41 -13.14 -11.18
C SER A 129 14.49 -11.62 -10.99
N ALA A 130 14.20 -10.83 -12.02
CA ALA A 130 14.16 -9.37 -11.91
C ALA A 130 13.00 -8.87 -11.02
N ILE A 131 11.84 -9.52 -11.09
CA ILE A 131 10.69 -9.21 -10.22
C ILE A 131 11.01 -9.57 -8.76
N ALA A 132 11.69 -10.70 -8.54
CA ALA A 132 12.14 -11.10 -7.20
C ALA A 132 13.17 -10.12 -6.64
N ALA A 133 14.20 -9.75 -7.41
CA ALA A 133 15.19 -8.76 -6.99
C ALA A 133 14.55 -7.40 -6.69
N ALA A 134 13.64 -6.93 -7.54
CA ALA A 134 12.93 -5.67 -7.31
C ALA A 134 12.01 -5.73 -6.07
N GLN A 135 11.53 -6.92 -5.70
CA GLN A 135 10.79 -7.15 -4.47
C GLN A 135 11.71 -7.05 -3.25
N ASP A 136 12.86 -7.70 -3.30
CA ASP A 136 13.85 -7.68 -2.22
C ASP A 136 14.37 -6.26 -1.99
N ASP A 137 14.69 -5.52 -3.06
CA ASP A 137 15.13 -4.12 -3.00
C ASP A 137 14.07 -3.23 -2.33
N TRP A 138 12.79 -3.42 -2.70
CA TRP A 138 11.68 -2.68 -2.13
C TRP A 138 11.52 -2.93 -0.64
N LEU A 139 11.56 -4.20 -0.21
CA LEU A 139 11.43 -4.56 1.19
C LEU A 139 12.66 -4.12 2.00
N ALA A 140 13.87 -4.24 1.43
CA ALA A 140 15.11 -3.77 2.05
C ALA A 140 15.11 -2.25 2.27
N ALA A 141 14.61 -1.47 1.32
CA ALA A 141 14.48 -0.03 1.45
C ALA A 141 13.51 0.36 2.59
N TRP A 142 12.36 -0.33 2.68
CA TRP A 142 11.42 -0.14 3.78
C TRP A 142 11.99 -0.54 5.15
N ASN A 143 12.74 -1.64 5.22
CA ASN A 143 13.40 -2.06 6.45
C ASN A 143 14.51 -1.09 6.89
N THR A 144 15.23 -0.50 5.94
CA THR A 144 16.23 0.53 6.22
C THR A 144 15.56 1.79 6.77
N TRP A 145 14.45 2.22 6.17
CA TRP A 145 13.62 3.31 6.68
C TRP A 145 13.10 3.02 8.10
N ALA A 146 12.59 1.83 8.37
CA ALA A 146 12.05 1.51 9.69
C ALA A 146 13.14 1.58 10.78
N LYS A 147 14.35 1.10 10.45
CA LYS A 147 15.53 1.15 11.34
C LYS A 147 16.07 2.56 11.57
N SER A 148 15.83 3.53 10.68
CA SER A 148 16.30 4.90 10.88
C SER A 148 15.41 5.72 11.82
N LEU A 149 14.28 5.15 12.24
CA LEU A 149 13.27 5.81 13.07
C LEU A 149 13.16 5.23 14.49
N GLY A 150 13.81 4.10 14.76
CA GLY A 150 13.93 3.48 16.08
C GLY A 150 15.30 3.75 16.68
#